data_AF-A0A2S4PS49-F1
#
_entry.id   AF-A0A2S4PS49-F1
#
_cell.length_a   1.000
_cell.length_b   1.000
_cell.length_c   1.000
_cell.angle_alpha   90.00
_cell.angle_beta   90.00
_cell.angle_gamma   90.00
#
_symmetry.space_group_name_H-M   'P 1'
#
loop_
_entity.id
_entity.type
_entity.pdbx_description
1 polymer ?
#
loop_
_entity_poly.entity_id
_entity_poly.type
_entity_poly.pdbx_seq_one_letter_code
_entity_poly.pdbx_strand_id
1 'polypeptide(L)'
;MFDNRWVVPYNPYLTKKYKAHINVEISCGVNAIKYLAKYVYKGSDRATLAVPREHNEIDMTLQGLYTGPVQAIWRLKGYTTHEEKPAVTQLPYHLEGRHREAFSRVMTREQIIAAVRSQSSAFIDWMRYNAANTDGCDLFYIDFPMHYTHVKNRGWHIRKKGHTIGRLPVAVPRQGEHFYLRALLTVKRGARSYEDLYTVDGVNYETPSATCRALGLNFDDSEWISLFDEIKDSTSAASLRNQFGPGSSSIWDRFREASSDDCLYRISSLVRDLDAPPLEWSEEERRYDFALWLLRDVLHDLGLDWATVRLTKYRHSWIVRERNALIAEALDFDQEVERQIFSNSVTLFSPGQRDAYDTIMHTITNGLKPNTFFLQGPAGTGKNFLLKTLCSQFRSEGKIVLCVASSGIASLLLPNDRTAHSLFKIPIACTEDSVCRILAQRQLANLLRRTAPILIIWDEVTIKSKHKFSAVNKVLRDLCDGSELFGGISVLLGGDFAQILLVVLRGRREQVKL
;
A
#
# COMPACT_ATOMS: atom_id res chain seq x y z
N MET A 1 -13.22 -33.01 21.83
CA MET A 1 -11.83 -33.30 22.21
C MET A 1 -10.95 -32.34 21.42
N PHE A 2 -10.33 -31.35 22.06
CA PHE A 2 -9.41 -30.41 21.40
C PHE A 2 -8.03 -31.06 21.33
N ASP A 3 -7.42 -31.12 20.15
CA ASP A 3 -6.05 -31.63 19.97
C ASP A 3 -5.14 -30.59 19.33
N ASN A 4 -3.85 -30.91 19.23
CA ASN A 4 -2.80 -29.99 18.75
C ASN A 4 -2.98 -29.53 17.31
N ARG A 5 -3.92 -30.11 16.53
CA ARG A 5 -4.28 -29.61 15.18
C ARG A 5 -5.10 -28.32 15.24
N TRP A 6 -5.58 -27.94 16.42
CA TRP A 6 -6.36 -26.72 16.68
C TRP A 6 -5.53 -25.58 17.29
N VAL A 7 -4.22 -25.78 17.50
CA VAL A 7 -3.34 -24.83 18.20
C VAL A 7 -2.19 -24.40 17.29
N VAL A 8 -1.98 -23.09 17.14
CA VAL A 8 -0.85 -22.51 16.40
C VAL A 8 0.47 -22.97 17.06
N PRO A 9 1.50 -23.37 16.29
CA PRO A 9 2.79 -23.77 16.86
C PRO A 9 3.34 -22.72 17.84
N TYR A 10 3.83 -23.17 18.99
CA TYR A 10 4.28 -22.30 20.08
C TYR A 10 5.72 -22.64 20.50
N ASN A 11 6.43 -21.66 21.05
CA ASN A 11 7.78 -21.87 21.61
C ASN A 11 7.67 -22.14 23.13
N PRO A 12 7.99 -23.36 23.63
CA PRO A 12 7.82 -23.71 25.03
C PRO A 12 8.64 -22.85 26.00
N TYR A 13 9.86 -22.47 25.61
CA TYR A 13 10.74 -21.63 26.43
C TYR A 13 10.15 -20.22 26.60
N LEU A 14 9.75 -19.60 25.49
CA LEU A 14 9.17 -18.25 25.53
C LEU A 14 7.83 -18.23 26.26
N THR A 15 6.97 -19.21 26.00
CA THR A 15 5.68 -19.34 26.71
C THR A 15 5.89 -19.48 28.21
N LYS A 16 6.87 -20.29 28.65
CA LYS A 16 7.18 -20.48 30.08
C LYS A 16 7.81 -19.24 30.72
N LYS A 17 8.70 -18.56 30.00
CA LYS A 17 9.42 -17.37 30.48
C LYS A 17 8.49 -16.16 30.66
N TYR A 18 7.58 -15.94 29.71
CA TYR A 18 6.74 -14.74 29.66
C TYR A 18 5.28 -15.00 30.08
N LYS A 19 4.92 -16.25 30.38
CA LYS A 19 3.55 -16.67 30.76
C LYS A 19 2.48 -16.15 29.77
N ALA A 20 2.78 -16.19 28.48
CA ALA A 20 1.91 -15.73 27.40
C ALA A 20 1.99 -16.68 26.19
N HIS A 21 0.93 -16.76 25.39
CA HIS A 21 0.95 -17.52 24.14
C HIS A 21 1.75 -16.74 23.09
N ILE A 22 2.89 -17.28 22.66
CA ILE A 22 3.85 -16.58 21.79
C ILE A 22 3.99 -17.34 20.47
N ASN A 23 3.60 -16.68 19.38
CA ASN A 23 3.89 -17.10 18.01
C ASN A 23 5.26 -16.55 17.59
N VAL A 24 6.11 -17.37 16.97
CA VAL A 24 7.46 -16.96 16.54
C VAL A 24 7.55 -17.11 15.03
N GLU A 25 7.80 -16.01 14.34
CA GLU A 25 7.95 -15.97 12.89
C GLU A 25 9.36 -15.49 12.53
N ILE A 26 10.06 -16.23 11.67
CA ILE A 26 11.37 -15.83 11.13
C ILE A 26 11.13 -15.26 9.75
N SER A 27 11.47 -13.98 9.57
CA SER A 27 11.33 -13.29 8.28
C SER A 27 12.66 -13.14 7.58
N CYS A 28 12.76 -13.72 6.39
CA CYS A 28 13.90 -13.55 5.50
C CYS A 28 13.56 -12.49 4.44
N GLY A 29 14.35 -11.42 4.40
CA GLY A 29 14.26 -10.36 3.38
C GLY A 29 13.50 -9.10 3.81
N VAL A 30 13.90 -7.97 3.23
CA VAL A 30 13.39 -6.62 3.56
C VAL A 30 11.88 -6.50 3.30
N ASN A 31 11.35 -7.23 2.31
CA ASN A 31 9.92 -7.22 2.01
C ASN A 31 9.07 -7.88 3.10
N ALA A 32 9.56 -8.98 3.70
CA ALA A 32 8.89 -9.65 4.82
C ALA A 32 8.91 -8.76 6.08
N ILE A 33 10.02 -8.04 6.32
CA ILE A 33 10.13 -7.07 7.42
C ILE A 33 9.19 -5.88 7.20
N LYS A 34 9.15 -5.29 6.00
CA LYS A 34 8.21 -4.21 5.65
C LYS A 34 6.76 -4.67 5.79
N TYR A 35 6.47 -5.92 5.44
CA TYR A 35 5.15 -6.52 5.60
C TYR A 35 4.78 -6.69 7.08
N LEU A 36 5.63 -7.30 7.92
CA LEU A 36 5.40 -7.41 9.36
C LEU A 36 5.25 -6.04 10.03
N ALA A 37 6.14 -5.10 9.73
CA ALA A 37 6.06 -3.73 10.24
C ALA A 37 4.74 -3.07 9.82
N LYS A 38 4.29 -3.28 8.57
CA LYS A 38 2.98 -2.78 8.13
C LYS A 38 1.84 -3.31 8.99
N TYR A 39 1.87 -4.56 9.50
CA TYR A 39 0.80 -5.10 10.35
C TYR A 39 0.95 -4.74 11.84
N VAL A 40 2.18 -4.62 12.34
CA VAL A 40 2.46 -4.20 13.73
C VAL A 40 2.17 -2.70 13.92
N TYR A 41 2.47 -1.88 12.92
CA TYR A 41 2.30 -0.42 12.96
C TYR A 41 1.04 0.09 12.27
N LYS A 42 0.20 -0.77 11.68
CA LYS A 42 -1.16 -0.38 11.27
C LYS A 42 -1.95 -0.11 12.53
N GLY A 43 -2.18 1.16 12.84
CA GLY A 43 -2.99 1.56 14.00
C GLY A 43 -4.36 0.89 13.98
N SER A 44 -4.98 0.79 15.17
CA SER A 44 -6.32 0.23 15.34
C SER A 44 -7.34 0.92 14.41
N ASP A 45 -8.21 0.13 13.78
CA ASP A 45 -9.31 0.66 12.96
C ASP A 45 -10.19 1.59 13.80
N ARG A 46 -10.85 2.60 13.20
CA ARG A 46 -11.76 3.50 13.94
C ARG A 46 -13.21 3.04 13.79
N ALA A 47 -13.88 2.81 14.91
CA ALA A 47 -15.31 2.52 15.01
C ALA A 47 -16.07 3.74 15.54
N THR A 48 -17.37 3.82 15.29
CA THR A 48 -18.23 4.89 15.78
C THR A 48 -19.45 4.26 16.44
N LEU A 49 -19.67 4.54 17.72
CA LEU A 49 -20.72 3.96 18.55
C LEU A 49 -21.74 5.05 18.91
N ALA A 50 -23.02 4.83 18.61
CA ALA A 50 -24.09 5.70 19.09
C ALA A 50 -24.55 5.23 20.47
N VAL A 51 -24.63 6.12 21.46
CA VAL A 51 -25.13 5.81 22.81
C VAL A 51 -26.57 6.33 22.92
N PRO A 52 -27.60 5.46 22.94
CA PRO A 52 -28.97 5.91 23.08
C PRO A 52 -29.25 6.28 24.54
N ARG A 53 -29.44 7.58 24.81
CA ARG A 53 -30.23 8.08 25.94
C ARG A 53 -31.19 9.13 25.43
N GLU A 54 -32.38 9.17 26.03
CA GLU A 54 -33.43 10.15 25.74
C GLU A 54 -32.94 11.55 26.12
N HIS A 55 -32.36 12.27 25.15
CA HIS A 55 -32.47 13.71 24.87
C HIS A 55 -31.73 13.97 23.54
N ASN A 56 -32.49 14.29 22.49
CA ASN A 56 -32.08 14.45 21.09
C ASN A 56 -31.56 15.90 20.84
N GLU A 57 -30.54 16.16 20.01
CA GLU A 57 -30.83 16.61 18.62
C GLU A 57 -29.78 16.28 17.53
N ILE A 58 -28.59 15.74 17.82
CA ILE A 58 -27.66 15.18 16.80
C ILE A 58 -26.96 13.98 17.44
N ASP A 59 -27.34 12.77 17.06
CA ASP A 59 -26.87 11.47 17.59
C ASP A 59 -25.46 11.53 18.22
N MET A 60 -25.37 11.34 19.55
CA MET A 60 -24.10 11.25 20.25
C MET A 60 -23.30 10.05 19.74
N THR A 61 -22.41 10.29 18.78
CA THR A 61 -21.48 9.31 18.26
C THR A 61 -20.14 9.37 18.98
N LEU A 62 -19.83 8.33 19.75
CA LEU A 62 -18.49 8.07 20.29
C LEU A 62 -17.60 7.51 19.17
N GLN A 63 -16.62 8.29 18.72
CA GLN A 63 -15.57 7.79 17.85
C GLN A 63 -14.54 7.04 18.71
N GLY A 64 -14.50 5.72 18.60
CA GLY A 64 -13.57 4.84 19.32
C GLY A 64 -12.61 4.15 18.37
N LEU A 65 -11.45 3.73 18.86
CA LEU A 65 -10.62 2.77 18.14
C LEU A 65 -11.24 1.38 18.34
N TYR A 66 -11.44 0.62 17.27
CA TYR A 66 -11.73 -0.80 17.31
C TYR A 66 -10.49 -1.51 17.88
N THR A 67 -10.60 -1.89 19.14
CA THR A 67 -9.58 -2.62 19.89
C THR A 67 -10.11 -4.03 20.13
N GLY A 68 -9.35 -5.05 19.72
CA GLY A 68 -9.71 -6.43 20.04
C GLY A 68 -9.82 -6.64 21.57
N PRO A 69 -10.55 -7.66 22.05
CA PRO A 69 -10.84 -7.85 23.48
C PRO A 69 -9.59 -7.83 24.37
N VAL A 70 -8.50 -8.45 23.90
CA VAL A 70 -7.21 -8.48 24.59
C VAL A 70 -6.57 -7.09 24.66
N GLN A 71 -6.55 -6.35 23.55
CA GLN A 71 -5.99 -4.99 23.49
C GLN A 71 -6.85 -4.00 24.31
N ALA A 72 -8.16 -4.20 24.36
CA ALA A 72 -9.08 -3.40 25.17
C ALA A 72 -8.81 -3.59 26.67
N ILE A 73 -8.65 -4.83 27.15
CA ILE A 73 -8.27 -5.12 28.54
C ILE A 73 -6.88 -4.52 28.85
N TRP A 74 -5.92 -4.65 27.94
CA TRP A 74 -4.57 -4.10 28.10
C TRP A 74 -4.61 -2.57 28.28
N ARG A 75 -5.41 -1.87 27.45
CA ARG A 75 -5.61 -0.42 27.54
C ARG A 75 -6.41 0.00 28.77
N LEU A 76 -7.45 -0.75 29.14
CA LEU A 76 -8.25 -0.51 30.36
C LEU A 76 -7.39 -0.61 31.63
N LYS A 77 -6.38 -1.49 31.60
CA LYS A 77 -5.39 -1.63 32.67
C LYS A 77 -4.25 -0.60 32.60
N GLY A 78 -4.28 0.31 31.63
CA GLY A 78 -3.27 1.36 31.47
C GLY A 78 -1.90 0.88 30.98
N TYR A 79 -1.83 -0.35 30.44
CA TYR A 79 -0.57 -0.90 29.96
C TYR A 79 -0.16 -0.32 28.60
N THR A 80 1.14 -0.12 28.40
CA THR A 80 1.72 0.27 27.12
C THR A 80 1.45 -0.81 26.07
N THR A 81 0.94 -0.40 24.90
CA THR A 81 0.58 -1.32 23.80
C THR A 81 1.67 -1.45 22.75
N HIS A 82 2.59 -0.50 22.73
CA HIS A 82 3.82 -0.49 21.95
C HIS A 82 4.87 0.27 22.76
N GLU A 83 6.12 -0.14 22.65
CA GLU A 83 7.27 0.57 23.21
C GLU A 83 8.38 0.49 22.16
N GLU A 84 8.90 1.64 21.73
CA GLU A 84 10.02 1.74 20.81
C GLU A 84 11.26 2.17 21.60
N LYS A 85 12.35 1.40 21.49
CA LYS A 85 13.64 1.73 22.12
C LYS A 85 14.74 1.77 21.05
N PRO A 86 15.35 2.94 20.78
CA PRO A 86 15.02 4.26 21.32
C PRO A 86 13.67 4.79 20.79
N ALA A 87 13.01 5.69 21.54
CA ALA A 87 11.78 6.32 21.07
C ALA A 87 12.09 7.25 19.88
N VAL A 88 11.26 7.21 18.83
CA VAL A 88 11.43 8.05 17.64
C VAL A 88 10.26 9.02 17.52
N THR A 89 10.54 10.30 17.24
CA THR A 89 9.51 11.32 16.98
C THR A 89 9.69 11.91 15.60
N GLN A 90 8.63 11.84 14.78
CA GLN A 90 8.63 12.55 13.50
C GLN A 90 8.42 14.05 13.72
N LEU A 91 9.33 14.85 13.15
CA LEU A 91 9.34 16.29 13.26
C LEU A 91 8.73 16.90 12.00
N PRO A 92 7.50 17.45 12.06
CA PRO A 92 6.91 18.09 10.88
C PRO A 92 7.71 19.32 10.50
N TYR A 93 7.74 19.66 9.20
CA TYR A 93 8.26 20.94 8.72
C TYR A 93 7.51 21.33 7.45
N HIS A 94 7.38 22.63 7.22
CA HIS A 94 6.62 23.19 6.11
C HIS A 94 7.16 24.58 5.76
N LEU A 95 6.93 25.01 4.52
CA LEU A 95 7.22 26.37 4.11
C LEU A 95 6.31 27.36 4.84
N GLU A 96 6.72 28.62 4.88
CA GLU A 96 5.91 29.72 5.40
C GLU A 96 4.55 29.78 4.70
N GLY A 97 3.47 29.95 5.48
CA GLY A 97 2.09 29.94 4.97
C GLY A 97 1.57 28.60 4.45
N ARG A 98 2.39 27.52 4.40
CA ARG A 98 1.98 26.19 3.91
C ARG A 98 1.72 25.18 5.04
N HIS A 99 1.43 25.65 6.24
CA HIS A 99 0.97 24.80 7.33
C HIS A 99 -0.39 24.20 6.97
N ARG A 100 -0.52 22.87 7.00
CA ARG A 100 -1.80 22.21 6.73
C ARG A 100 -2.71 22.31 7.94
N GLU A 101 -3.79 23.08 7.80
CA GLU A 101 -4.79 23.26 8.84
C GLU A 101 -6.03 22.40 8.57
N ALA A 102 -6.52 21.71 9.60
CA ALA A 102 -7.73 20.90 9.53
C ALA A 102 -8.83 21.59 10.33
N PHE A 103 -9.91 21.98 9.66
CA PHE A 103 -11.08 22.61 10.29
C PHE A 103 -12.24 21.64 10.39
N SER A 104 -13.05 21.82 11.44
CA SER A 104 -14.35 21.17 11.51
C SER A 104 -15.35 21.94 10.67
N ARG A 105 -16.26 21.23 9.96
CA ARG A 105 -17.30 21.85 9.12
C ARG A 105 -18.31 22.70 9.91
N VAL A 106 -18.31 22.60 11.24
CA VAL A 106 -19.21 23.33 12.16
C VAL A 106 -18.58 24.58 12.78
N MET A 107 -17.32 24.90 12.47
CA MET A 107 -16.70 26.12 12.99
C MET A 107 -17.23 27.36 12.26
N THR A 108 -17.62 28.40 13.01
CA THR A 108 -17.98 29.70 12.42
C THR A 108 -16.76 30.39 11.82
N ARG A 109 -16.97 31.41 10.99
CA ARG A 109 -15.87 32.17 10.37
C ARG A 109 -14.95 32.79 11.42
N GLU A 110 -15.50 33.29 12.54
CA GLU A 110 -14.74 33.86 13.65
C GLU A 110 -13.94 32.77 14.39
N GLN A 111 -14.51 31.59 14.57
CA GLN A 111 -13.83 30.45 15.19
C GLN A 111 -12.71 29.89 14.31
N ILE A 112 -12.89 29.89 12.98
CA ILE A 112 -11.83 29.55 12.03
C ILE A 112 -10.71 30.56 12.13
N ILE A 113 -11.01 31.87 12.14
CA ILE A 113 -9.99 32.93 12.30
C ILE A 113 -9.24 32.79 13.64
N ALA A 114 -9.95 32.50 14.72
CA ALA A 114 -9.34 32.26 16.03
C ALA A 114 -8.50 30.96 16.06
N ALA A 115 -8.95 29.90 15.38
CA ALA A 115 -8.21 28.65 15.25
C ALA A 115 -6.94 28.81 14.41
N VAL A 116 -7.01 29.51 13.27
CA VAL A 116 -5.84 29.86 12.44
C VAL A 116 -4.81 30.64 13.27
N ARG A 117 -5.26 31.59 14.10
CA ARG A 117 -4.37 32.40 14.95
C ARG A 117 -3.74 31.64 16.11
N SER A 118 -4.38 30.56 16.58
CA SER A 118 -3.94 29.79 17.77
C SER A 118 -3.25 28.47 17.43
N GLN A 119 -3.36 27.98 16.20
CA GLN A 119 -2.71 26.75 15.79
C GLN A 119 -1.21 26.96 15.60
N SER A 120 -0.46 25.99 16.13
CA SER A 120 1.00 25.95 16.03
C SER A 120 1.44 24.52 15.70
N SER A 121 2.50 24.37 14.92
CA SER A 121 3.21 23.11 14.76
C SER A 121 4.37 23.04 15.74
N ALA A 122 4.84 21.82 16.02
CA ALA A 122 6.12 21.62 16.69
C ALA A 122 7.28 22.35 15.99
N PHE A 123 7.17 22.59 14.69
CA PHE A 123 8.14 23.39 13.91
C PHE A 123 8.08 24.88 14.23
N ILE A 124 6.88 25.47 14.22
CA ILE A 124 6.69 26.88 14.59
C ILE A 124 7.04 27.10 16.07
N ASP A 125 6.63 26.18 16.94
CA ASP A 125 6.94 26.24 18.37
C ASP A 125 8.43 26.14 18.65
N TRP A 126 9.21 25.44 17.81
CA TRP A 126 10.67 25.38 17.95
C TRP A 126 11.30 26.75 17.69
N MET A 127 10.91 27.41 16.59
CA MET A 127 11.38 28.77 16.29
C MET A 127 10.97 29.77 17.37
N ARG A 128 9.71 29.70 17.84
CA ARG A 128 9.23 30.52 18.97
C ARG A 128 10.00 30.26 20.26
N TYR A 129 10.35 29.00 20.53
CA TYR A 129 11.14 28.64 21.70
C TYR A 129 12.53 29.27 21.64
N ASN A 130 13.23 29.16 20.51
CA ASN A 130 14.57 29.76 20.32
C ASN A 130 14.55 31.29 20.29
N ALA A 131 13.40 31.90 19.94
CA ALA A 131 13.22 33.35 20.02
C ALA A 131 13.03 33.83 21.48
N ALA A 132 12.38 33.02 22.32
CA ALA A 132 12.06 33.37 23.71
C ALA A 132 13.14 32.91 24.71
N ASN A 133 13.94 31.91 24.37
CA ASN A 133 14.91 31.28 25.27
C ASN A 133 16.29 31.21 24.62
N THR A 134 17.33 31.20 25.46
CA THR A 134 18.73 31.10 25.00
C THR A 134 19.26 29.67 25.05
N ASP A 135 18.64 28.78 25.84
CA ASP A 135 18.96 27.36 25.87
C ASP A 135 18.42 26.64 24.63
N GLY A 136 19.24 25.77 24.03
CA GLY A 136 18.88 24.99 22.85
C GLY A 136 19.09 25.70 21.51
N CYS A 137 19.54 26.97 21.51
CA CYS A 137 19.92 27.70 20.30
C CYS A 137 21.14 27.06 19.58
N ASP A 138 21.90 26.23 20.28
CA ASP A 138 23.03 25.45 19.76
C ASP A 138 22.59 24.14 19.08
N LEU A 139 21.32 23.75 19.17
CA LEU A 139 20.81 22.49 18.63
C LEU A 139 20.20 22.65 17.24
N PHE A 140 20.35 21.60 16.43
CA PHE A 140 19.58 21.43 15.21
C PHE A 140 18.13 21.04 15.54
N TYR A 141 17.20 21.32 14.62
CA TYR A 141 15.80 20.94 14.82
C TYR A 141 15.62 19.42 15.04
N ILE A 142 16.42 18.60 14.33
CA ILE A 142 16.39 17.14 14.46
C ILE A 142 16.85 16.62 15.83
N ASP A 143 17.71 17.37 16.51
CA ASP A 143 18.29 16.99 17.81
C ASP A 143 17.47 17.48 18.98
N PHE A 144 16.56 18.43 18.74
CA PHE A 144 15.73 19.05 19.76
C PHE A 144 14.97 18.02 20.63
N PRO A 145 14.36 16.96 20.08
CA PRO A 145 13.68 15.93 20.88
C PRO A 145 14.55 15.17 21.88
N MET A 146 15.88 15.16 21.69
CA MET A 146 16.80 14.52 22.63
C MET A 146 16.84 15.27 23.97
N HIS A 147 16.74 16.60 23.91
CA HIS A 147 16.86 17.48 25.08
C HIS A 147 15.53 18.13 25.51
N TYR A 148 14.55 18.17 24.61
CA TYR A 148 13.28 18.84 24.80
C TYR A 148 12.09 17.90 24.50
N THR A 149 10.95 18.20 25.11
CA THR A 149 9.68 17.49 24.88
C THR A 149 8.63 18.49 24.40
N HIS A 150 7.97 18.20 23.27
CA HIS A 150 6.87 19.00 22.76
C HIS A 150 5.55 18.56 23.38
N VAL A 151 4.79 19.52 23.91
CA VAL A 151 3.45 19.32 24.43
C VAL A 151 2.49 20.22 23.66
N LYS A 152 1.44 19.61 23.09
CA LYS A 152 0.41 20.34 22.34
C LYS A 152 -0.14 21.50 23.19
N ASN A 153 -0.21 22.71 22.61
CA ASN A 153 -0.61 23.98 23.24
C ASN A 153 0.36 24.58 24.28
N ARG A 154 1.41 23.86 24.71
CA ARG A 154 2.44 24.40 25.60
C ARG A 154 3.80 24.59 24.93
N GLY A 155 3.98 24.00 23.75
CA GLY A 155 5.21 24.10 22.97
C GLY A 155 6.30 23.19 23.51
N TRP A 156 7.55 23.59 23.34
CA TRP A 156 8.72 22.85 23.80
C TRP A 156 9.11 23.20 25.23
N HIS A 157 9.57 22.19 25.98
CA HIS A 157 10.15 22.35 27.31
C HIS A 157 11.31 21.39 27.52
N ILE A 158 12.25 21.75 28.40
CA ILE A 158 13.39 20.89 28.77
C ILE A 158 12.89 19.52 29.23
N ARG A 159 13.44 18.47 28.63
CA ARG A 159 13.14 17.08 28.94
C ARG A 159 13.74 16.70 30.29
N LYS A 160 12.92 16.13 31.17
CA LYS A 160 13.35 15.67 32.50
C LYS A 160 13.79 14.21 32.54
N LYS A 161 13.28 13.36 31.64
CA LYS A 161 13.55 11.90 31.61
C LYS A 161 13.46 11.33 30.19
N GLY A 162 14.23 10.25 29.96
CA GLY A 162 14.21 9.46 28.72
C GLY A 162 15.06 10.07 27.60
N HIS A 163 15.16 9.33 26.49
CA HIS A 163 15.84 9.76 25.28
C HIS A 163 14.91 9.53 24.07
N THR A 164 14.87 10.48 23.14
CA THR A 164 14.02 10.41 21.96
C THR A 164 14.76 10.97 20.76
N ILE A 165 14.79 10.23 19.66
CA ILE A 165 15.46 10.61 18.43
C ILE A 165 14.45 11.32 17.53
N GLY A 166 14.79 12.54 17.08
CA GLY A 166 14.02 13.24 16.06
C GLY A 166 14.29 12.68 14.66
N ARG A 167 13.26 12.61 13.83
CA ARG A 167 13.40 12.28 12.40
C ARG A 167 12.58 13.25 11.56
N LEU A 168 13.22 13.91 10.61
CA LEU A 168 12.53 14.70 9.60
C LEU A 168 11.90 13.77 8.56
N PRO A 169 10.63 13.99 8.16
CA PRO A 169 10.05 13.36 6.99
C PRO A 169 10.98 13.47 5.77
N VAL A 170 11.07 12.40 4.99
CA VAL A 170 11.84 12.37 3.75
C VAL A 170 11.29 13.43 2.81
N ALA A 171 12.15 14.32 2.31
CA ALA A 171 11.85 15.16 1.18
C ALA A 171 12.71 14.74 -0.01
N VAL A 172 12.13 14.83 -1.20
CA VAL A 172 12.79 14.54 -2.48
C VAL A 172 13.00 15.84 -3.26
N PRO A 173 14.07 15.98 -4.06
CA PRO A 173 14.37 17.20 -4.81
C PRO A 173 13.20 17.73 -5.67
N ARG A 174 12.33 16.85 -6.16
CA ARG A 174 11.09 17.21 -6.89
C ARG A 174 10.13 18.12 -6.10
N GLN A 175 10.25 18.15 -4.77
CA GLN A 175 9.45 19.01 -3.90
C GLN A 175 10.01 20.45 -3.79
N GLY A 176 11.07 20.77 -4.53
CA GLY A 176 11.61 22.13 -4.67
C GLY A 176 12.02 22.73 -3.33
N GLU A 177 11.51 23.92 -3.02
CA GLU A 177 11.82 24.66 -1.78
C GLU A 177 11.58 23.85 -0.49
N HIS A 178 10.66 22.87 -0.51
CA HIS A 178 10.44 21.98 0.65
C HIS A 178 11.63 21.05 0.92
N PHE A 179 12.31 20.59 -0.14
CA PHE A 179 13.53 19.78 -0.04
C PHE A 179 14.71 20.61 0.47
N TYR A 180 14.91 21.81 -0.08
CA TYR A 180 15.95 22.73 0.39
C TYR A 180 15.71 23.15 1.85
N LEU A 181 14.46 23.37 2.26
CA LEU A 181 14.13 23.63 3.66
C LEU A 181 14.52 22.45 4.56
N ARG A 182 14.25 21.20 4.16
CA ARG A 182 14.69 20.03 4.93
C ARG A 182 16.21 20.04 5.14
N ALA A 183 16.97 20.36 4.10
CA ALA A 183 18.42 20.42 4.19
C ALA A 183 18.89 21.55 5.12
N LEU A 184 18.29 22.74 5.03
CA LEU A 184 18.57 23.85 5.97
C LEU A 184 18.39 23.41 7.43
N LEU A 185 17.35 22.65 7.74
CA LEU A 185 17.08 22.17 9.11
C LEU A 185 18.12 21.18 9.65
N THR A 186 19.01 20.67 8.80
CA THR A 186 20.15 19.82 9.20
C THR A 186 21.43 20.61 9.44
N VAL A 187 21.51 21.87 9.01
CA VAL A 187 22.72 22.71 9.10
C VAL A 187 22.51 24.01 9.88
N LYS A 188 21.28 24.49 10.01
CA LYS A 188 20.91 25.67 10.79
C LYS A 188 20.54 25.28 12.22
N ARG A 189 21.21 25.90 13.18
CA ARG A 189 20.95 25.76 14.62
C ARG A 189 20.15 26.93 15.13
N GLY A 190 19.28 26.69 16.11
CA GLY A 190 18.66 27.75 16.91
C GLY A 190 17.81 28.78 16.15
N ALA A 191 17.32 28.46 14.96
CA ALA A 191 16.62 29.45 14.15
C ALA A 191 15.37 29.98 14.87
N ARG A 192 15.16 31.29 14.81
CA ARG A 192 14.12 32.03 15.54
C ARG A 192 12.90 32.38 14.70
N SER A 193 13.05 32.35 13.38
CA SER A 193 12.00 32.64 12.40
C SER A 193 12.35 32.04 11.03
N TYR A 194 11.42 32.11 10.08
CA TYR A 194 11.73 31.77 8.68
C TYR A 194 12.80 32.69 8.10
N GLU A 195 12.74 33.98 8.41
CA GLU A 195 13.76 34.96 8.02
C GLU A 195 15.14 34.57 8.54
N ASP A 196 15.24 34.13 9.79
CA ASP A 196 16.50 33.67 10.39
C ASP A 196 17.00 32.35 9.76
N LEU A 197 16.08 31.45 9.37
CA LEU A 197 16.41 30.27 8.57
C LEU A 197 17.01 30.66 7.22
N TYR A 198 16.53 31.75 6.60
CA TYR A 198 16.93 32.20 5.26
C TYR A 198 18.07 33.24 5.26
N THR A 199 18.58 33.61 6.43
CA THR A 199 19.64 34.62 6.55
C THR A 199 21.02 33.96 6.67
N VAL A 200 21.96 34.28 5.80
CA VAL A 200 23.35 33.79 5.87
C VAL A 200 24.27 34.99 5.95
N ASP A 201 25.15 35.03 6.95
CA ASP A 201 26.09 36.14 7.19
C ASP A 201 25.43 37.54 7.20
N GLY A 202 24.21 37.60 7.76
CA GLY A 202 23.43 38.84 7.87
C GLY A 202 22.65 39.24 6.61
N VAL A 203 22.70 38.44 5.53
CA VAL A 203 21.94 38.65 4.29
C VAL A 203 20.77 37.67 4.20
N ASN A 204 19.54 38.18 4.06
CA ASN A 204 18.34 37.36 3.84
C ASN A 204 18.18 37.01 2.36
N TYR A 205 18.07 35.72 2.04
CA TYR A 205 17.97 35.20 0.67
C TYR A 205 16.54 34.87 0.22
N GLU A 206 15.53 35.13 1.08
CA GLU A 206 14.07 34.97 0.86
C GLU A 206 13.57 33.53 0.60
N THR A 207 14.40 32.66 0.04
CA THR A 207 14.05 31.29 -0.35
C THR A 207 15.03 30.27 0.23
N PRO A 208 14.54 29.09 0.65
CA PRO A 208 15.40 28.01 1.09
C PRO A 208 16.50 27.66 0.09
N SER A 209 16.20 27.59 -1.20
CA SER A 209 17.19 27.22 -2.23
C SER A 209 18.30 28.24 -2.42
N ALA A 210 18.00 29.55 -2.33
CA ALA A 210 19.03 30.60 -2.39
C ALA A 210 19.88 30.61 -1.12
N THR A 211 19.27 30.38 0.04
CA THR A 211 19.96 30.25 1.33
C THR A 211 20.93 29.07 1.32
N CYS A 212 20.50 27.91 0.81
CA CYS A 212 21.36 26.74 0.65
C CYS A 212 22.59 27.06 -0.22
N ARG A 213 22.38 27.71 -1.37
CA ARG A 213 23.47 28.14 -2.26
C ARG A 213 24.45 29.08 -1.55
N ALA A 214 23.95 30.01 -0.75
CA ALA A 214 24.78 30.93 0.03
C ALA A 214 25.58 30.23 1.13
N LEU A 215 25.03 29.17 1.75
CA LEU A 215 25.73 28.33 2.72
C LEU A 215 26.77 27.38 2.08
N GLY A 216 26.93 27.40 0.75
CA GLY A 216 27.75 26.42 0.04
C GLY A 216 27.18 25.01 0.07
N LEU A 217 25.89 24.86 0.42
CA LEU A 217 25.11 23.64 0.18
C LEU A 217 24.79 23.62 -1.31
N ASN A 218 25.83 23.41 -2.11
CA ASN A 218 25.70 23.19 -3.52
C ASN A 218 25.15 21.78 -3.68
N PHE A 219 23.86 21.70 -4.02
CA PHE A 219 23.24 20.50 -4.58
C PHE A 219 23.80 20.29 -6.01
N ASP A 220 25.11 20.19 -6.12
CA ASP A 220 25.84 19.80 -7.32
C ASP A 220 25.64 18.30 -7.55
N ASP A 221 26.24 17.77 -8.62
CA ASP A 221 26.20 16.34 -8.91
C ASP A 221 26.74 15.48 -7.72
N SER A 222 27.52 16.05 -6.80
CA SER A 222 28.09 15.37 -5.61
C SER A 222 27.04 15.07 -4.53
N GLU A 223 26.05 15.93 -4.32
CA GLU A 223 24.94 15.65 -3.40
C GLU A 223 23.92 14.69 -4.01
N TRP A 224 23.69 14.75 -5.33
CA TRP A 224 22.94 13.71 -6.04
C TRP A 224 23.62 12.35 -5.88
N ILE A 225 24.94 12.33 -6.02
CA ILE A 225 25.76 11.15 -5.76
C ILE A 225 25.59 10.67 -4.32
N SER A 226 25.70 11.54 -3.33
CA SER A 226 25.55 11.15 -1.92
C SER A 226 24.13 10.64 -1.61
N LEU A 227 23.10 11.27 -2.15
CA LEU A 227 21.71 10.83 -1.99
C LEU A 227 21.52 9.46 -2.62
N PHE A 228 21.94 9.27 -3.88
CA PHE A 228 21.83 7.99 -4.58
C PHE A 228 22.67 6.90 -3.89
N ASP A 229 23.85 7.22 -3.36
CA ASP A 229 24.64 6.30 -2.55
C ASP A 229 23.94 5.92 -1.23
N GLU A 230 23.19 6.83 -0.59
CA GLU A 230 22.40 6.52 0.62
C GLU A 230 21.22 5.59 0.31
N ILE A 231 20.54 5.78 -0.83
CA ILE A 231 19.28 5.10 -1.12
C ILE A 231 19.42 3.88 -2.04
N LYS A 232 20.53 3.72 -2.77
CA LYS A 232 20.67 2.64 -3.78
C LYS A 232 20.47 1.24 -3.22
N ASP A 233 20.93 1.00 -1.98
CA ASP A 233 20.86 -0.32 -1.35
C ASP A 233 19.52 -0.58 -0.65
N SER A 234 18.70 0.47 -0.43
CA SER A 234 17.44 0.39 0.32
C SER A 234 16.19 0.57 -0.54
N THR A 235 16.37 0.91 -1.81
CA THR A 235 15.32 1.30 -2.76
C THR A 235 15.34 0.44 -4.02
N SER A 236 14.17 0.19 -4.63
CA SER A 236 14.12 -0.58 -5.88
C SER A 236 14.64 0.22 -7.08
N ALA A 237 15.18 -0.46 -8.09
CA ALA A 237 15.63 0.15 -9.34
C ALA A 237 14.57 1.06 -10.00
N ALA A 238 13.29 0.67 -9.95
CA ALA A 238 12.18 1.50 -10.43
C ALA A 238 12.00 2.79 -9.61
N SER A 239 12.13 2.73 -8.29
CA SER A 239 12.08 3.95 -7.45
C SER A 239 13.32 4.81 -7.63
N LEU A 240 14.50 4.23 -7.86
CA LEU A 240 15.71 4.99 -8.20
C LEU A 240 15.53 5.74 -9.52
N ARG A 241 15.03 5.10 -10.58
CA ARG A 241 14.67 5.78 -11.84
C ARG A 241 13.67 6.91 -11.65
N ASN A 242 12.68 6.73 -10.76
CA ASN A 242 11.72 7.79 -10.38
C ASN A 242 12.31 8.90 -9.50
N GLN A 243 13.58 8.82 -9.10
CA GLN A 243 14.27 9.89 -8.38
C GLN A 243 15.25 10.67 -9.25
N PHE A 244 15.52 10.21 -10.47
CA PHE A 244 16.24 11.03 -11.45
C PHE A 244 15.44 12.31 -11.73
N GLY A 245 16.13 13.44 -11.57
CA GLY A 245 15.70 14.78 -11.95
C GLY A 245 16.57 15.32 -13.07
N PRO A 246 16.64 16.66 -13.27
CA PRO A 246 17.61 17.28 -14.17
C PRO A 246 19.03 17.13 -13.58
N GLY A 247 19.62 15.94 -13.72
CA GLY A 247 20.98 15.61 -13.30
C GLY A 247 21.85 15.31 -14.52
N SER A 248 23.12 15.67 -14.46
CA SER A 248 24.04 15.50 -15.60
C SER A 248 24.25 14.02 -15.97
N SER A 249 24.73 13.76 -17.20
CA SER A 249 25.09 12.42 -17.68
C SER A 249 25.98 11.63 -16.71
N SER A 250 26.80 12.32 -15.92
CA SER A 250 27.70 11.71 -14.94
C SER A 250 26.96 10.92 -13.84
N ILE A 251 25.76 11.36 -13.43
CA ILE A 251 24.95 10.69 -12.42
C ILE A 251 24.39 9.38 -12.99
N TRP A 252 23.90 9.42 -14.23
CA TRP A 252 23.44 8.20 -14.90
C TRP A 252 24.57 7.20 -15.03
N ASP A 253 25.74 7.61 -15.50
CA ASP A 253 26.88 6.70 -15.68
C ASP A 253 27.31 6.03 -14.37
N ARG A 254 27.22 6.73 -13.23
CA ARG A 254 27.56 6.17 -11.93
C ARG A 254 26.49 5.23 -11.36
N PHE A 255 25.20 5.51 -11.57
CA PHE A 255 24.11 4.76 -10.95
C PHE A 255 23.30 3.89 -11.92
N ARG A 256 23.69 3.80 -13.20
CA ARG A 256 22.98 3.00 -14.21
C ARG A 256 22.82 1.54 -13.81
N GLU A 257 23.79 0.95 -13.15
CA GLU A 257 23.71 -0.45 -12.68
C GLU A 257 22.57 -0.63 -11.67
N ALA A 258 22.62 0.11 -10.56
CA ALA A 258 21.58 0.08 -9.53
C ALA A 258 20.19 0.48 -10.09
N SER A 259 20.18 1.41 -11.04
CA SER A 259 18.96 1.91 -11.68
C SER A 259 18.44 1.01 -12.79
N SER A 260 19.12 -0.08 -13.11
CA SER A 260 18.72 -1.05 -14.14
C SER A 260 18.77 -2.50 -13.65
N ASP A 261 18.86 -2.71 -12.34
CA ASP A 261 18.94 -4.04 -11.73
C ASP A 261 17.73 -4.93 -12.07
N ASP A 262 16.53 -4.34 -12.17
CA ASP A 262 15.32 -5.04 -12.59
C ASP A 262 15.22 -5.23 -14.12
N CYS A 263 16.05 -4.56 -14.92
CA CYS A 263 15.84 -4.47 -16.37
C CYS A 263 16.04 -5.80 -17.08
N LEU A 264 17.07 -6.58 -16.73
CA LEU A 264 17.31 -7.88 -17.37
C LEU A 264 16.24 -8.90 -17.03
N TYR A 265 15.82 -8.94 -15.76
CA TYR A 265 14.68 -9.77 -15.35
C TYR A 265 13.40 -9.34 -16.06
N ARG A 266 13.18 -8.03 -16.23
CA ARG A 266 11.99 -7.54 -16.93
C ARG A 266 12.04 -7.85 -18.42
N ILE A 267 13.19 -7.68 -19.07
CA ILE A 267 13.40 -8.09 -20.45
C ILE A 267 13.14 -9.58 -20.58
N SER A 268 13.71 -10.43 -19.70
CA SER A 268 13.54 -11.89 -19.73
C SER A 268 12.09 -12.33 -19.48
N SER A 269 11.40 -11.67 -18.54
CA SER A 269 9.97 -11.91 -18.27
C SER A 269 9.04 -11.42 -19.38
N LEU A 270 9.48 -10.43 -20.16
CA LEU A 270 8.71 -9.80 -21.24
C LEU A 270 9.26 -10.13 -22.64
N VAL A 271 10.17 -11.11 -22.79
CA VAL A 271 10.85 -11.43 -24.08
C VAL A 271 9.85 -11.68 -25.21
N ARG A 272 8.70 -12.26 -24.88
CA ARG A 272 7.64 -12.60 -25.84
C ARG A 272 6.80 -11.39 -26.26
N ASP A 273 6.85 -10.32 -25.47
CA ASP A 273 5.99 -9.14 -25.58
C ASP A 273 6.77 -7.88 -25.98
N LEU A 274 8.10 -7.87 -25.87
CA LEU A 274 8.97 -6.79 -26.33
C LEU A 274 9.44 -7.05 -27.76
N ASP A 275 9.55 -6.00 -28.57
CA ASP A 275 10.31 -6.09 -29.80
C ASP A 275 11.77 -6.48 -29.49
N ALA A 276 12.25 -7.52 -30.17
CA ALA A 276 13.58 -8.06 -29.95
C ALA A 276 14.64 -6.97 -30.17
N PRO A 277 15.54 -6.73 -29.20
CA PRO A 277 16.65 -5.82 -29.40
C PRO A 277 17.62 -6.39 -30.46
N PRO A 278 18.49 -5.54 -31.05
CA PRO A 278 19.50 -6.00 -32.00
C PRO A 278 20.33 -7.16 -31.43
N LEU A 279 20.51 -8.21 -32.24
CA LEU A 279 21.23 -9.43 -31.84
C LEU A 279 22.69 -9.15 -31.48
N GLU A 280 23.28 -8.12 -32.09
CA GLU A 280 24.67 -7.69 -31.89
C GLU A 280 24.90 -6.98 -30.54
N TRP A 281 23.84 -6.56 -29.85
CA TRP A 281 23.98 -5.90 -28.56
C TRP A 281 24.33 -6.90 -27.47
N SER A 282 25.32 -6.52 -26.66
CA SER A 282 25.63 -7.15 -25.38
C SER A 282 24.46 -7.07 -24.40
N GLU A 283 24.50 -7.91 -23.37
CA GLU A 283 23.49 -7.91 -22.30
C GLU A 283 23.44 -6.55 -21.58
N GLU A 284 24.58 -5.91 -21.36
CA GLU A 284 24.67 -4.58 -20.75
C GLU A 284 24.06 -3.49 -21.63
N GLU A 285 24.32 -3.51 -22.93
CA GLU A 285 23.72 -2.55 -23.86
C GLU A 285 22.19 -2.66 -23.86
N ARG A 286 21.65 -3.89 -23.87
CA ARG A 286 20.21 -4.13 -23.76
C ARG A 286 19.65 -3.63 -22.42
N ARG A 287 20.36 -3.91 -21.33
CA ARG A 287 19.99 -3.49 -19.96
C ARG A 287 19.88 -1.97 -19.85
N TYR A 288 20.93 -1.25 -20.24
CA TYR A 288 20.98 0.21 -20.10
C TYR A 288 20.03 0.91 -21.05
N ASP A 289 19.90 0.42 -22.29
CA ASP A 289 18.96 1.00 -23.26
C ASP A 289 17.50 0.83 -22.80
N PHE A 290 17.13 -0.33 -22.28
CA PHE A 290 15.80 -0.56 -21.71
C PHE A 290 15.54 0.31 -20.48
N ALA A 291 16.56 0.51 -19.63
CA ALA A 291 16.46 1.39 -18.47
C ALA A 291 16.22 2.86 -18.88
N LEU A 292 16.91 3.34 -19.92
CA LEU A 292 16.68 4.65 -20.53
C LEU A 292 15.28 4.74 -21.16
N TRP A 293 14.81 3.69 -21.82
CA TRP A 293 13.44 3.66 -22.36
C TRP A 293 12.39 3.79 -21.25
N LEU A 294 12.56 3.13 -20.11
CA LEU A 294 11.67 3.29 -18.94
C LEU A 294 11.77 4.69 -18.31
N LEU A 295 12.95 5.31 -18.36
CA LEU A 295 13.16 6.66 -17.85
C LEU A 295 12.39 7.71 -18.67
N ARG A 296 12.10 7.43 -19.95
CA ARG A 296 11.29 8.29 -20.83
C ARG A 296 9.98 8.73 -20.17
N ASP A 297 9.22 7.80 -19.60
CA ASP A 297 7.91 8.09 -19.02
C ASP A 297 8.06 9.01 -17.80
N VAL A 298 9.14 8.81 -17.02
CA VAL A 298 9.50 9.66 -15.89
C VAL A 298 9.84 11.08 -16.36
N LEU A 299 10.61 11.23 -17.44
CA LEU A 299 10.95 12.54 -18.00
C LEU A 299 9.72 13.25 -18.56
N HIS A 300 8.87 12.52 -19.27
CA HIS A 300 7.60 13.03 -19.79
C HIS A 300 6.69 13.53 -18.66
N ASP A 301 6.53 12.78 -17.58
CA ASP A 301 5.73 13.17 -16.41
C ASP A 301 6.28 14.44 -15.72
N LEU A 302 7.58 14.70 -15.85
CA LEU A 302 8.24 15.90 -15.33
C LEU A 302 8.24 17.07 -16.31
N GLY A 303 7.74 16.90 -17.54
CA GLY A 303 7.84 17.90 -18.60
C GLY A 303 9.28 18.21 -19.02
N LEU A 304 10.21 17.29 -18.79
CA LEU A 304 11.63 17.41 -19.14
C LEU A 304 11.92 16.66 -20.44
N ASP A 305 12.80 17.22 -21.27
CA ASP A 305 13.32 16.53 -22.45
C ASP A 305 14.74 16.00 -22.24
N TRP A 306 15.19 15.13 -23.14
CA TRP A 306 16.52 14.50 -23.07
C TRP A 306 17.67 15.52 -23.11
N ALA A 307 17.46 16.66 -23.78
CA ALA A 307 18.45 17.73 -23.87
C ALA A 307 18.63 18.45 -22.53
N THR A 308 17.53 18.69 -21.81
CA THR A 308 17.51 19.35 -20.49
C THR A 308 18.23 18.52 -19.44
N VAL A 309 18.09 17.19 -19.52
CA VAL A 309 18.75 16.25 -18.58
C VAL A 309 20.15 15.85 -19.07
N ARG A 310 20.60 16.33 -20.24
CA ARG A 310 21.91 15.99 -20.83
C ARG A 310 22.14 14.47 -20.92
N LEU A 311 21.09 13.68 -21.18
CA LEU A 311 21.15 12.24 -21.32
C LEU A 311 20.99 11.81 -22.77
N THR A 312 21.73 10.78 -23.16
CA THR A 312 21.54 10.14 -24.47
C THR A 312 20.20 9.41 -24.47
N LYS A 313 19.35 9.72 -25.46
CA LYS A 313 18.08 9.02 -25.66
C LYS A 313 18.32 7.54 -25.94
N TYR A 314 17.43 6.69 -25.45
CA TYR A 314 17.39 5.27 -25.81
C TYR A 314 17.38 5.07 -27.34
N ARG A 315 18.05 4.01 -27.79
CA ARG A 315 18.27 3.64 -29.19
C ARG A 315 17.19 2.69 -29.72
N HIS A 316 16.72 1.75 -28.90
CA HIS A 316 15.71 0.76 -29.31
C HIS A 316 14.32 1.15 -28.83
N SER A 317 13.32 1.02 -29.71
CA SER A 317 11.93 1.25 -29.35
C SER A 317 11.35 -0.03 -28.77
N TRP A 318 11.41 -0.17 -27.45
CA TRP A 318 10.92 -1.33 -26.69
C TRP A 318 9.39 -1.41 -26.64
N ILE A 319 8.73 -1.21 -27.78
CA ILE A 319 7.27 -1.25 -27.91
C ILE A 319 6.81 -2.63 -27.44
N VAL A 320 5.92 -2.62 -26.45
CA VAL A 320 5.23 -3.82 -26.02
C VAL A 320 4.27 -4.19 -27.15
N ARG A 321 4.55 -5.24 -27.91
CA ARG A 321 3.56 -5.89 -28.78
C ARG A 321 2.39 -6.23 -27.88
N GLU A 322 1.20 -5.67 -28.15
CA GLU A 322 0.02 -5.90 -27.32
C GLU A 322 -0.38 -7.38 -27.31
N ARG A 323 0.25 -8.14 -26.41
CA ARG A 323 -0.29 -9.34 -25.81
C ARG A 323 -0.71 -8.97 -24.40
N ASN A 324 -1.89 -9.43 -24.02
CA ASN A 324 -2.47 -9.10 -22.73
C ASN A 324 -1.71 -9.88 -21.64
N ALA A 325 -0.79 -9.21 -20.93
CA ALA A 325 0.03 -9.84 -19.89
C ALA A 325 -0.82 -10.55 -18.82
N LEU A 326 -2.04 -10.06 -18.56
CA LEU A 326 -2.97 -10.70 -17.63
C LEU A 326 -3.55 -12.01 -18.17
N ILE A 327 -3.69 -12.16 -19.49
CA ILE A 327 -4.07 -13.44 -20.12
C ILE A 327 -2.90 -14.42 -20.03
N ALA A 328 -1.67 -13.95 -20.31
CA ALA A 328 -0.48 -14.78 -20.20
C ALA A 328 -0.30 -15.32 -18.78
N GLU A 329 -0.39 -14.45 -17.76
CA GLU A 329 -0.35 -14.83 -16.35
C GLU A 329 -1.51 -15.75 -15.96
N ALA A 330 -2.72 -15.52 -16.49
CA ALA A 330 -3.87 -16.37 -16.21
C ALA A 330 -3.77 -17.76 -16.85
N LEU A 331 -2.88 -17.94 -17.83
CA LEU A 331 -2.57 -19.21 -18.51
C LEU A 331 -1.19 -19.77 -18.10
N ASP A 332 -0.49 -19.13 -17.15
CA ASP A 332 0.83 -19.53 -16.68
C ASP A 332 0.71 -20.65 -15.64
N PHE A 333 0.31 -21.83 -16.12
CA PHE A 333 0.21 -23.05 -15.33
C PHE A 333 0.58 -24.26 -16.18
N ASP A 334 1.13 -25.29 -15.54
CA ASP A 334 1.38 -26.58 -16.17
C ASP A 334 0.11 -27.44 -16.13
N GLN A 335 -0.45 -27.72 -17.30
CA GLN A 335 -1.70 -28.47 -17.43
C GLN A 335 -1.61 -29.89 -16.89
N GLU A 336 -0.44 -30.53 -16.98
CA GLU A 336 -0.24 -31.90 -16.51
C GLU A 336 -0.12 -31.94 -14.98
N VAL A 337 0.56 -30.94 -14.39
CA VAL A 337 0.60 -30.78 -12.93
C VAL A 337 -0.81 -30.52 -12.37
N GLU A 338 -1.57 -29.61 -12.98
CA GLU A 338 -2.95 -29.31 -12.56
C GLU A 338 -3.87 -30.54 -12.73
N ARG A 339 -3.66 -31.36 -13.77
CA ARG A 339 -4.35 -32.64 -13.98
C ARG A 339 -4.08 -33.64 -12.86
N GLN A 340 -2.82 -33.76 -12.43
CA GLN A 340 -2.43 -34.64 -11.32
C GLN A 340 -2.99 -34.16 -9.98
N ILE A 341 -2.95 -32.84 -9.72
CA ILE A 341 -3.55 -32.25 -8.52
C ILE A 341 -5.05 -32.56 -8.49
N PHE A 342 -5.73 -32.37 -9.63
CA PHE A 342 -7.15 -32.69 -9.75
C PHE A 342 -7.43 -34.18 -9.50
N SER A 343 -6.73 -35.10 -10.19
CA SER A 343 -6.98 -36.54 -10.10
C SER A 343 -6.79 -37.07 -8.68
N ASN A 344 -5.81 -36.53 -7.96
CA ASN A 344 -5.56 -36.90 -6.57
C ASN A 344 -6.61 -36.30 -5.64
N SER A 345 -7.03 -35.05 -5.88
CA SER A 345 -7.93 -34.33 -4.97
C SER A 345 -9.38 -34.79 -5.08
N VAL A 346 -9.84 -35.15 -6.27
CA VAL A 346 -11.24 -35.55 -6.52
C VAL A 346 -11.62 -36.86 -5.83
N THR A 347 -10.65 -37.74 -5.58
CA THR A 347 -10.85 -39.02 -4.87
C THR A 347 -11.00 -38.85 -3.36
N LEU A 348 -10.56 -37.71 -2.83
CA LEU A 348 -10.60 -37.38 -1.40
C LEU A 348 -11.84 -36.60 -0.98
N PHE A 349 -12.77 -36.33 -1.91
CA PHE A 349 -13.97 -35.58 -1.61
C PHE A 349 -14.88 -36.30 -0.63
N SER A 350 -15.37 -35.54 0.35
CA SER A 350 -16.52 -35.97 1.15
C SER A 350 -17.79 -36.02 0.28
N PRO A 351 -18.84 -36.75 0.69
CA PRO A 351 -20.08 -36.83 -0.07
C PRO A 351 -20.68 -35.45 -0.41
N GLY A 352 -20.65 -34.50 0.54
CA GLY A 352 -21.14 -33.15 0.31
C GLY A 352 -20.25 -32.31 -0.63
N GLN A 353 -18.93 -32.50 -0.59
CA GLN A 353 -18.03 -31.85 -1.56
C GLN A 353 -18.22 -32.42 -2.96
N ARG A 354 -18.45 -33.74 -3.07
CA ARG A 354 -18.69 -34.42 -4.34
C ARG A 354 -20.00 -33.94 -4.98
N ASP A 355 -21.08 -33.88 -4.21
CA ASP A 355 -22.37 -33.37 -4.67
C ASP A 355 -22.29 -31.91 -5.16
N ALA A 356 -21.61 -31.05 -4.39
CA ALA A 356 -21.36 -29.66 -4.79
C ALA A 356 -20.52 -29.58 -6.07
N TYR A 357 -19.44 -30.38 -6.17
CA TYR A 357 -18.60 -30.46 -7.35
C TYR A 357 -19.39 -30.88 -8.59
N ASP A 358 -20.13 -31.99 -8.51
CA ASP A 358 -20.89 -32.55 -9.64
C ASP A 358 -21.97 -31.56 -10.10
N THR A 359 -22.66 -30.89 -9.17
CA THR A 359 -23.64 -29.84 -9.47
C THR A 359 -23.02 -28.64 -10.20
N ILE A 360 -21.89 -28.14 -9.72
CA ILE A 360 -21.19 -26.99 -10.32
C ILE A 360 -20.69 -27.37 -11.73
N MET A 361 -20.06 -28.54 -11.86
CA MET A 361 -19.52 -29.00 -13.14
C MET A 361 -20.61 -29.25 -14.17
N HIS A 362 -21.71 -29.89 -13.79
CA HIS A 362 -22.85 -30.13 -14.67
C HIS A 362 -23.41 -28.82 -15.22
N THR A 363 -23.62 -27.83 -14.36
CA THR A 363 -24.17 -26.52 -14.75
C THR A 363 -23.21 -25.74 -15.66
N ILE A 364 -21.91 -25.70 -15.34
CA ILE A 364 -20.92 -24.95 -16.14
C ILE A 364 -20.71 -25.63 -17.51
N THR A 365 -20.59 -26.96 -17.55
CA THR A 365 -20.28 -27.69 -18.78
C THR A 365 -21.46 -27.68 -19.76
N ASN A 366 -22.70 -27.72 -19.24
CA ASN A 366 -23.92 -27.67 -20.04
C ASN A 366 -24.44 -26.25 -20.28
N GLY A 367 -23.74 -25.22 -19.81
CA GLY A 367 -24.13 -23.82 -20.00
C GLY A 367 -25.47 -23.46 -19.34
N LEU A 368 -25.86 -24.14 -18.27
CA LEU A 368 -27.15 -23.96 -17.60
C LEU A 368 -27.16 -22.68 -16.73
N LYS A 369 -28.36 -22.13 -16.49
CA LYS A 369 -28.58 -20.95 -15.66
C LYS A 369 -29.60 -21.26 -14.55
N PRO A 370 -29.46 -20.69 -13.34
CA PRO A 370 -28.40 -19.78 -12.89
C PRO A 370 -27.04 -20.50 -12.70
N ASN A 371 -25.95 -19.86 -13.13
CA ASN A 371 -24.57 -20.36 -13.01
C ASN A 371 -23.76 -19.61 -11.93
N THR A 372 -24.45 -19.03 -10.95
CA THR A 372 -23.85 -18.41 -9.77
C THR A 372 -24.14 -19.27 -8.56
N PHE A 373 -23.09 -19.63 -7.81
CA PHE A 373 -23.16 -20.55 -6.68
C PHE A 373 -22.65 -19.87 -5.41
N PHE A 374 -23.21 -20.27 -4.27
CA PHE A 374 -22.67 -19.94 -2.96
C PHE A 374 -22.35 -21.22 -2.19
N LEU A 375 -21.07 -21.42 -1.88
CA LEU A 375 -20.57 -22.56 -1.12
C LEU A 375 -20.46 -22.17 0.36
N GLN A 376 -21.48 -22.56 1.13
CA GLN A 376 -21.52 -22.40 2.58
C GLN A 376 -20.88 -23.61 3.26
N GLY A 377 -20.05 -23.36 4.27
CA GLY A 377 -19.49 -24.43 5.10
C GLY A 377 -18.71 -23.89 6.30
N PRO A 378 -18.84 -24.47 7.50
CA PRO A 378 -18.06 -24.06 8.67
C PRO A 378 -16.54 -24.06 8.45
N ALA A 379 -15.80 -23.36 9.31
CA ALA A 379 -14.33 -23.43 9.33
C ALA A 379 -13.84 -24.89 9.43
N GLY A 380 -12.83 -25.25 8.62
CA GLY A 380 -12.23 -26.59 8.63
C GLY A 380 -12.97 -27.66 7.80
N THR A 381 -14.07 -27.32 7.12
CA THR A 381 -14.85 -28.26 6.29
C THR A 381 -14.28 -28.51 4.88
N GLY A 382 -13.10 -27.98 4.58
CA GLY A 382 -12.44 -28.19 3.29
C GLY A 382 -13.06 -27.41 2.11
N LYS A 383 -13.75 -26.29 2.34
CA LYS A 383 -14.22 -25.40 1.25
C LYS A 383 -13.09 -25.03 0.29
N ASN A 384 -11.96 -24.59 0.83
CA ASN A 384 -10.81 -24.17 0.03
C ASN A 384 -10.21 -25.34 -0.74
N PHE A 385 -10.34 -26.57 -0.23
CA PHE A 385 -9.96 -27.77 -0.95
C PHE A 385 -10.85 -27.96 -2.19
N LEU A 386 -12.17 -27.88 -2.05
CA LEU A 386 -13.10 -27.95 -3.18
C LEU A 386 -12.85 -26.82 -4.22
N LEU A 387 -12.65 -25.58 -3.77
CA LEU A 387 -12.35 -24.44 -4.65
C LEU A 387 -11.05 -24.67 -5.45
N LYS A 388 -10.00 -25.16 -4.79
CA LYS A 388 -8.72 -25.49 -5.45
C LYS A 388 -8.88 -26.62 -6.47
N THR A 389 -9.63 -27.67 -6.14
CA THR A 389 -9.85 -28.79 -7.06
C THR A 389 -10.63 -28.36 -8.30
N LEU A 390 -11.67 -27.52 -8.15
CA LEU A 390 -12.38 -26.93 -9.30
C LEU A 390 -11.47 -26.06 -10.18
N CYS A 391 -10.60 -25.26 -9.55
CA CYS A 391 -9.61 -24.49 -10.29
C CYS A 391 -8.66 -25.40 -11.08
N SER A 392 -8.14 -26.44 -10.43
CA SER A 392 -7.21 -27.41 -11.04
C SER A 392 -7.86 -28.15 -12.22
N GLN A 393 -9.13 -28.53 -12.09
CA GLN A 393 -9.90 -29.18 -13.16
C GLN A 393 -9.92 -28.32 -14.43
N PHE A 394 -10.39 -27.07 -14.34
CA PHE A 394 -10.51 -26.20 -15.52
C PHE A 394 -9.13 -25.79 -16.07
N ARG A 395 -8.12 -25.61 -15.21
CA ARG A 395 -6.75 -25.35 -15.66
C ARG A 395 -6.14 -26.54 -16.39
N SER A 396 -6.42 -27.77 -15.97
CA SER A 396 -5.97 -28.98 -16.68
C SER A 396 -6.54 -29.12 -18.10
N GLU A 397 -7.63 -28.39 -18.39
CA GLU A 397 -8.25 -28.26 -19.72
C GLU A 397 -7.77 -27.01 -20.49
N GLY A 398 -6.79 -26.27 -19.96
CA GLY A 398 -6.27 -25.05 -20.56
C GLY A 398 -7.21 -23.84 -20.46
N LYS A 399 -8.21 -23.87 -19.56
CA LYS A 399 -9.20 -22.79 -19.41
C LYS A 399 -8.79 -21.79 -18.34
N ILE A 400 -9.23 -20.55 -18.52
CA ILE A 400 -8.94 -19.45 -17.59
C ILE A 400 -9.92 -19.46 -16.41
N VAL A 401 -9.37 -19.59 -15.19
CA VAL A 401 -10.10 -19.42 -13.93
C VAL A 401 -9.52 -18.24 -13.15
N LEU A 402 -10.36 -17.32 -12.70
CA LEU A 402 -9.95 -16.19 -11.88
C LEU A 402 -10.25 -16.45 -10.41
N CYS A 403 -9.21 -16.67 -9.62
CA CYS A 403 -9.31 -16.86 -8.18
C CYS A 403 -9.03 -15.54 -7.46
N VAL A 404 -9.96 -15.10 -6.63
CA VAL A 404 -9.81 -13.91 -5.80
C VAL A 404 -10.27 -14.16 -4.38
N ALA A 405 -9.63 -13.50 -3.42
CA ALA A 405 -10.13 -13.46 -2.05
C ALA A 405 -10.53 -12.05 -1.62
N SER A 406 -11.38 -12.00 -0.61
CA SER A 406 -11.80 -10.76 0.06
C SER A 406 -10.69 -10.10 0.90
N SER A 407 -9.74 -10.89 1.40
CA SER A 407 -8.62 -10.46 2.25
C SER A 407 -7.29 -10.80 1.59
N GLY A 408 -6.25 -9.99 1.82
CA GLY A 408 -4.90 -10.28 1.34
C GLY A 408 -4.27 -11.54 1.96
N ILE A 409 -4.71 -11.93 3.16
CA ILE A 409 -4.22 -13.18 3.79
C ILE A 409 -4.90 -14.39 3.15
N ALA A 410 -6.20 -14.30 2.89
CA ALA A 410 -6.95 -15.37 2.24
C ALA A 410 -6.53 -15.54 0.78
N SER A 411 -6.07 -14.48 0.11
CA SER A 411 -5.61 -14.60 -1.28
C SER A 411 -4.36 -15.45 -1.42
N LEU A 412 -3.48 -15.52 -0.40
CA LEU A 412 -2.28 -16.37 -0.39
C LEU A 412 -2.60 -17.87 -0.48
N LEU A 413 -3.85 -18.24 -0.16
CA LEU A 413 -4.30 -19.62 -0.25
C LEU A 413 -4.91 -19.94 -1.62
N LEU A 414 -5.08 -18.94 -2.48
CA LEU A 414 -5.64 -19.09 -3.82
C LEU A 414 -4.54 -18.93 -4.87
N PRO A 415 -4.68 -19.59 -6.03
CA PRO A 415 -3.77 -19.37 -7.14
C PRO A 415 -3.69 -17.89 -7.54
N ASN A 416 -2.47 -17.42 -7.82
CA ASN A 416 -2.13 -16.06 -8.26
C ASN A 416 -2.28 -14.96 -7.19
N ASP A 417 -2.49 -15.32 -5.91
CA ASP A 417 -2.36 -14.44 -4.73
C ASP A 417 -3.11 -13.10 -4.78
N ARG A 418 -4.25 -13.02 -5.48
CA ARG A 418 -4.95 -11.76 -5.74
C ARG A 418 -6.17 -11.52 -4.85
N THR A 419 -6.33 -10.27 -4.43
CA THR A 419 -7.57 -9.80 -3.80
C THR A 419 -8.56 -9.30 -4.84
N ALA A 420 -9.86 -9.44 -4.55
CA ALA A 420 -10.93 -8.94 -5.42
C ALA A 420 -10.82 -7.43 -5.67
N HIS A 421 -10.33 -6.65 -4.69
CA HIS A 421 -10.11 -5.21 -4.86
C HIS A 421 -9.01 -4.92 -5.88
N SER A 422 -7.92 -5.69 -5.85
CA SER A 422 -6.80 -5.52 -6.77
C SER A 422 -7.17 -5.93 -8.20
N LEU A 423 -7.84 -7.08 -8.34
CA LEU A 423 -8.22 -7.60 -9.65
C LEU A 423 -9.28 -6.71 -10.30
N PHE A 424 -10.42 -6.50 -9.65
CA PHE A 424 -11.53 -5.77 -10.26
C PHE A 424 -11.43 -4.24 -10.13
N LYS A 425 -10.41 -3.69 -9.44
CA LYS A 425 -10.30 -2.24 -9.16
C LYS A 425 -11.53 -1.69 -8.42
N ILE A 426 -11.98 -2.44 -7.41
CA ILE A 426 -13.13 -2.07 -6.57
C ILE A 426 -12.77 -0.83 -5.73
N PRO A 427 -13.59 0.25 -5.76
CA PRO A 427 -13.38 1.41 -4.91
C PRO A 427 -13.37 1.06 -3.41
N ILE A 428 -12.52 1.73 -2.64
CA ILE A 428 -12.40 1.49 -1.18
C ILE A 428 -13.72 1.82 -0.47
N ALA A 429 -14.35 2.93 -0.85
CA ALA A 429 -15.70 3.30 -0.45
C ALA A 429 -16.68 2.95 -1.58
N CYS A 430 -17.59 2.01 -1.34
CA CYS A 430 -18.62 1.62 -2.29
C CYS A 430 -20.01 2.01 -1.75
N THR A 431 -20.74 2.80 -2.53
CA THR A 431 -22.17 3.08 -2.42
C THR A 431 -22.95 2.26 -3.45
N GLU A 432 -24.28 2.36 -3.48
CA GLU A 432 -25.12 1.65 -4.46
C GLU A 432 -24.77 1.99 -5.91
N ASP A 433 -24.35 3.23 -6.17
CA ASP A 433 -23.98 3.72 -7.51
C ASP A 433 -22.50 3.54 -7.85
N SER A 434 -21.73 2.93 -6.96
CA SER A 434 -20.31 2.71 -7.22
C SER A 434 -20.08 1.68 -8.32
N VAL A 435 -19.13 1.97 -9.19
CA VAL A 435 -18.74 1.14 -10.33
C VAL A 435 -17.23 0.89 -10.24
N CYS A 436 -16.77 -0.29 -10.63
CA CYS A 436 -15.34 -0.56 -10.69
C CYS A 436 -14.70 0.18 -11.87
N ARG A 437 -13.57 0.86 -11.65
CA ARG A 437 -12.93 1.68 -12.70
C ARG A 437 -12.04 0.81 -13.61
N ILE A 438 -12.67 0.01 -14.46
CA ILE A 438 -11.99 -0.77 -15.50
C ILE A 438 -12.27 -0.10 -16.85
N LEU A 439 -11.25 0.53 -17.45
CA LEU A 439 -11.39 1.12 -18.78
C LEU A 439 -11.44 0.00 -19.84
N ALA A 440 -12.40 0.08 -20.77
CA ALA A 440 -12.64 -0.93 -21.81
C ALA A 440 -11.42 -1.22 -22.70
N GLN A 441 -10.51 -0.25 -22.85
CA GLN A 441 -9.28 -0.36 -23.65
C GLN A 441 -8.10 -1.00 -22.88
N ARG A 442 -8.27 -1.35 -21.59
CA ARG A 442 -7.18 -1.96 -20.80
C ARG A 442 -7.14 -3.48 -20.92
N GLN A 443 -5.95 -4.02 -20.71
CA GLN A 443 -5.67 -5.47 -20.60
C GLN A 443 -6.70 -6.23 -19.74
N LEU A 444 -7.11 -5.68 -18.59
CA LEU A 444 -8.09 -6.34 -17.72
C LEU A 444 -9.48 -6.46 -18.37
N ALA A 445 -9.95 -5.42 -19.06
CA ALA A 445 -11.20 -5.48 -19.81
C ALA A 445 -11.12 -6.53 -20.93
N ASN A 446 -9.97 -6.63 -21.59
CA ASN A 446 -9.73 -7.63 -22.62
C ASN A 446 -9.71 -9.07 -22.05
N LEU A 447 -9.15 -9.29 -20.85
CA LEU A 447 -9.19 -10.58 -20.13
C LEU A 447 -10.64 -10.99 -19.79
N LEU A 448 -11.43 -10.04 -19.31
CA LEU A 448 -12.80 -10.29 -18.88
C LEU A 448 -13.77 -10.44 -20.08
N ARG A 449 -13.53 -9.71 -21.17
CA ARG A 449 -14.40 -9.71 -22.36
C ARG A 449 -14.03 -10.75 -23.42
N ARG A 450 -12.78 -10.77 -23.89
CA ARG A 450 -12.39 -11.60 -25.06
C ARG A 450 -12.07 -13.03 -24.70
N THR A 451 -11.49 -13.27 -23.53
CA THR A 451 -11.14 -14.61 -23.06
C THR A 451 -12.14 -15.19 -22.07
N ALA A 452 -13.21 -14.44 -21.74
CA ALA A 452 -14.32 -14.79 -20.85
C ALA A 452 -13.99 -15.95 -19.89
N PRO A 453 -13.53 -15.68 -18.65
CA PRO A 453 -13.11 -16.75 -17.75
C PRO A 453 -14.26 -17.75 -17.56
N ILE A 454 -13.93 -19.05 -17.58
CA ILE A 454 -14.97 -20.07 -17.43
C ILE A 454 -15.58 -20.04 -16.02
N LEU A 455 -14.77 -19.64 -15.03
CA LEU A 455 -15.18 -19.54 -13.63
C LEU A 455 -14.43 -18.41 -12.91
N ILE A 456 -15.17 -17.61 -12.14
CA ILE A 456 -14.61 -16.71 -11.11
C ILE A 456 -14.84 -17.36 -9.76
N ILE A 457 -13.76 -17.67 -9.04
CA ILE A 457 -13.80 -18.14 -7.65
C ILE A 457 -13.54 -16.94 -6.74
N TRP A 458 -14.49 -16.64 -5.85
CA TRP A 458 -14.33 -15.60 -4.86
C TRP A 458 -14.44 -16.18 -3.46
N ASP A 459 -13.32 -16.23 -2.72
CA ASP A 459 -13.27 -16.74 -1.35
C ASP A 459 -13.44 -15.64 -0.28
N GLU A 460 -13.91 -16.05 0.90
CA GLU A 460 -14.17 -15.21 2.08
C GLU A 460 -15.16 -14.06 1.80
N VAL A 461 -16.23 -14.33 1.05
CA VAL A 461 -17.18 -13.29 0.58
C VAL A 461 -18.03 -12.69 1.71
N THR A 462 -18.22 -13.41 2.81
CA THR A 462 -19.09 -13.02 3.93
C THR A 462 -18.58 -11.81 4.70
N ILE A 463 -17.32 -11.44 4.48
CA ILE A 463 -16.65 -10.26 5.06
C ILE A 463 -16.84 -9.01 4.16
N LYS A 464 -17.63 -9.05 3.07
CA LYS A 464 -17.80 -7.93 2.11
C LYS A 464 -19.24 -7.42 1.94
N SER A 465 -19.35 -6.09 1.78
CA SER A 465 -20.63 -5.38 1.61
C SER A 465 -21.25 -5.76 0.27
N LYS A 466 -22.59 -5.86 0.23
CA LYS A 466 -23.38 -6.05 -1.00
C LYS A 466 -23.00 -5.08 -2.12
N HIS A 467 -22.61 -3.84 -1.79
CA HIS A 467 -22.24 -2.82 -2.77
C HIS A 467 -21.00 -3.20 -3.59
N LYS A 468 -20.09 -4.00 -3.04
CA LYS A 468 -18.88 -4.46 -3.75
C LYS A 468 -19.22 -5.50 -4.81
N PHE A 469 -20.14 -6.42 -4.50
CA PHE A 469 -20.65 -7.38 -5.48
C PHE A 469 -21.45 -6.68 -6.57
N SER A 470 -22.28 -5.70 -6.21
CA SER A 470 -23.02 -4.87 -7.17
C SER A 470 -22.09 -4.12 -8.13
N ALA A 471 -21.02 -3.49 -7.62
CA ALA A 471 -20.05 -2.77 -8.43
C ALA A 471 -19.31 -3.69 -9.43
N VAL A 472 -18.99 -4.93 -9.02
CA VAL A 472 -18.37 -5.92 -9.93
C VAL A 472 -19.39 -6.44 -10.95
N ASN A 473 -20.61 -6.75 -10.52
CA ASN A 473 -21.69 -7.19 -11.40
C ASN A 473 -21.99 -6.15 -12.50
N LYS A 474 -22.12 -4.86 -12.14
CA LYS A 474 -22.34 -3.77 -13.10
C LYS A 474 -21.24 -3.75 -14.16
N VAL A 475 -19.97 -3.79 -13.75
CA VAL A 475 -18.84 -3.73 -14.69
C VAL A 475 -18.72 -4.97 -15.55
N LEU A 476 -19.00 -6.17 -15.04
CA LEU A 476 -18.99 -7.37 -15.87
C LEU A 476 -20.15 -7.39 -16.87
N ARG A 477 -21.33 -6.89 -16.51
CA ARG A 477 -22.44 -6.68 -17.46
C ARG A 477 -22.07 -5.70 -18.56
N ASP A 478 -21.47 -4.56 -18.18
CA ASP A 478 -21.03 -3.52 -19.12
C ASP A 478 -19.91 -4.02 -20.04
N LEU A 479 -18.99 -4.86 -19.55
CA LEU A 479 -17.87 -5.38 -20.34
C LEU A 479 -18.26 -6.54 -21.26
N CYS A 480 -19.20 -7.38 -20.84
CA CYS A 480 -19.61 -8.58 -21.57
C CYS A 480 -20.88 -8.37 -22.42
N ASP A 481 -21.44 -7.15 -22.46
CA ASP A 481 -22.71 -6.82 -23.14
C ASP A 481 -23.86 -7.80 -22.77
N GLY A 482 -23.91 -8.21 -21.50
CA GLY A 482 -24.86 -9.21 -21.00
C GLY A 482 -25.80 -8.64 -19.94
N SER A 483 -27.11 -8.95 -20.04
CA SER A 483 -28.10 -8.59 -19.00
C SER A 483 -28.08 -9.51 -17.78
N GLU A 484 -27.42 -10.66 -17.89
CA GLU A 484 -27.32 -11.68 -16.86
C GLU A 484 -26.41 -11.28 -15.69
N LEU A 485 -26.56 -11.92 -14.53
CA LEU A 485 -25.66 -11.72 -13.39
C LEU A 485 -24.19 -11.98 -13.80
N PHE A 486 -23.31 -11.08 -13.36
CA PHE A 486 -21.87 -11.05 -13.68
C PHE A 486 -21.56 -11.15 -15.19
N GLY A 487 -22.43 -10.61 -16.05
CA GLY A 487 -22.23 -10.63 -17.49
C GLY A 487 -22.31 -12.04 -18.10
N GLY A 488 -22.97 -12.98 -17.40
CA GLY A 488 -23.12 -14.38 -17.83
C GLY A 488 -21.95 -15.29 -17.43
N ILE A 489 -20.87 -14.74 -16.86
CA ILE A 489 -19.73 -15.50 -16.36
C ILE A 489 -20.15 -16.33 -15.14
N SER A 490 -19.71 -17.59 -15.06
CA SER A 490 -19.99 -18.45 -13.90
C SER A 490 -19.20 -17.96 -12.68
N VAL A 491 -19.86 -17.84 -11.53
CA VAL A 491 -19.25 -17.32 -10.30
C VAL A 491 -19.51 -18.27 -9.14
N LEU A 492 -18.45 -18.66 -8.44
CA LEU A 492 -18.51 -19.46 -7.22
C LEU A 492 -18.04 -18.61 -6.04
N LEU A 493 -18.98 -18.29 -5.16
CA LEU A 493 -18.75 -17.50 -3.95
C LEU A 493 -18.56 -18.45 -2.76
N GLY A 494 -17.39 -18.45 -2.14
CA GLY A 494 -17.06 -19.25 -0.96
C GLY A 494 -17.03 -18.40 0.32
N GLY A 495 -17.58 -18.92 1.41
CA GLY A 495 -17.51 -18.22 2.70
C GLY A 495 -18.24 -18.96 3.82
N ASP A 496 -18.28 -18.33 4.98
CA ASP A 496 -19.12 -18.79 6.09
C ASP A 496 -19.74 -17.56 6.77
N PHE A 497 -21.07 -17.48 6.80
CA PHE A 497 -21.76 -16.39 7.48
C PHE A 497 -21.65 -16.46 9.01
N ALA A 498 -21.24 -17.61 9.55
CA ALA A 498 -20.91 -17.75 10.97
C ALA A 498 -19.49 -17.26 11.31
N GLN A 499 -18.69 -16.86 10.31
CA GLN A 499 -17.42 -16.16 10.52
C GLN A 499 -17.63 -14.65 10.70
N ILE A 500 -16.53 -13.92 10.98
CA ILE A 500 -16.52 -12.51 11.40
C ILE A 500 -17.41 -11.63 10.50
N LEU A 501 -18.32 -10.86 11.14
CA LEU A 501 -19.24 -9.95 10.46
C LEU A 501 -18.52 -8.81 9.73
N LEU A 502 -19.26 -8.21 8.79
CA LEU A 502 -18.80 -7.06 8.01
C LEU A 502 -18.31 -5.89 8.87
N VAL A 503 -17.15 -5.33 8.52
CA VAL A 503 -16.70 -4.04 9.05
C VAL A 503 -17.37 -2.90 8.26
N VAL A 504 -18.46 -2.33 8.79
CA VAL A 504 -19.06 -1.08 8.28
C VAL A 504 -18.50 0.11 9.07
N LEU A 505 -17.63 0.91 8.44
CA LEU A 505 -17.19 2.18 9.04
C LEU A 505 -18.40 3.12 9.17
N ARG A 506 -18.78 3.47 10.41
CA ARG A 506 -19.90 4.37 10.76
C ARG A 506 -21.29 3.84 10.40
N GLY A 507 -21.48 2.52 10.38
CA GLY A 507 -22.75 1.89 10.00
C GLY A 507 -23.86 1.96 11.06
N ARG A 508 -25.11 2.12 10.63
CA ARG A 508 -26.31 1.91 11.47
C ARG A 508 -26.62 0.41 11.61
N ARG A 509 -27.37 -0.01 12.65
CA ARG A 509 -27.69 -1.43 12.92
C ARG A 509 -28.38 -2.13 11.73
N GLU A 510 -29.13 -1.38 10.92
CA GLU A 510 -29.79 -1.84 9.69
C GLU A 510 -28.81 -2.13 8.55
N GLN A 511 -27.63 -1.50 8.54
CA GLN A 511 -26.59 -1.67 7.52
C GLN A 511 -25.64 -2.84 7.81
N VAL A 512 -25.80 -3.48 8.98
CA VAL A 512 -25.07 -4.68 9.40
C VAL A 512 -25.92 -5.95 9.19
N LYS A 513 -27.23 -5.82 8.94
CA LYS A 513 -28.09 -6.95 8.58
C LYS A 513 -27.97 -7.23 7.08
N LEU A 514 -27.73 -8.50 6.76
CA LEU A 514 -27.64 -9.06 5.41
C LEU A 514 -28.89 -8.79 4.57
#